data_AF-A0A7S4SQM3-F1
#
_entry.id   AF-A0A7S4SQM3-F1
#
_cell.length_a   1.000
_cell.length_b   1.000
_cell.length_c   1.000
_cell.angle_alpha   90.00
_cell.angle_beta   90.00
_cell.angle_gamma   90.00
#
_symmetry.space_group_name_H-M   'P 1'
#
loop_
_entity.id
_entity.type
_entity.pdbx_description
1 polymer ?
#
loop_
_entity_poly.entity_id
_entity_poly.type
_entity_poly.pdbx_seq_one_letter_code
_entity_poly.pdbx_strand_id
1 'polypeptide(L)'
;IEFHEDLKGLYMRCGVENKNTVFLLNDGQINNESFLEDVNNILSSGEVPNLFAKEELVAIYDGIRKDALSEGQGETPDSLWAFFIERVRANLHIILTMSPIGEALRNRFRMFPSLVNCTHIDWFNTWPMEALRQVALKYLSDSGFEKGDQ
;
A
#
# COMPACT_ATOMS: atom_id res chain seq x y z
N ILE A 1 -15.35 8.08 3.33
CA ILE A 1 -15.74 8.58 1.99
C ILE A 1 -14.50 9.00 1.23
N GLU A 2 -13.72 9.99 1.70
CA GLU A 2 -12.48 10.43 1.04
C GLU A 2 -11.48 9.28 0.79
N PHE A 3 -11.17 8.48 1.81
CA PHE A 3 -10.25 7.34 1.66
C PHE A 3 -10.70 6.28 0.64
N HIS A 4 -12.01 6.02 0.53
CA HIS A 4 -12.52 5.08 -0.47
C HIS A 4 -12.35 5.63 -1.89
N GLU A 5 -12.49 6.94 -2.10
CA GLU A 5 -12.23 7.55 -3.40
C GLU A 5 -10.73 7.47 -3.78
N ASP A 6 -9.83 7.63 -2.81
CA ASP A 6 -8.40 7.40 -3.03
C ASP A 6 -8.11 5.94 -3.42
N LEU A 7 -8.74 4.97 -2.71
CA LEU A 7 -8.63 3.56 -3.04
C LEU A 7 -9.17 3.26 -4.44
N LYS A 8 -10.33 3.80 -4.83
CA LYS A 8 -10.85 3.67 -6.20
C LYS A 8 -9.82 4.16 -7.22
N GLY A 9 -9.23 5.32 -7.00
CA GLY A 9 -8.17 5.87 -7.86
C GLY A 9 -6.96 4.93 -7.98
N LEU A 10 -6.54 4.31 -6.88
CA LEU A 10 -5.47 3.31 -6.87
C LEU A 10 -5.84 2.05 -7.66
N TYR A 11 -7.05 1.52 -7.44
CA TYR A 11 -7.55 0.35 -8.16
C TYR A 11 -7.66 0.60 -9.67
N MET A 12 -8.13 1.78 -10.08
CA MET A 12 -8.17 2.17 -11.50
C MET A 12 -6.76 2.22 -12.10
N ARG A 13 -5.80 2.83 -11.40
CA ARG A 13 -4.40 2.91 -11.85
C ARG A 13 -3.73 1.53 -11.94
N CYS A 14 -3.95 0.68 -10.95
CA CYS A 14 -3.31 -0.63 -10.88
C CYS A 14 -3.98 -1.65 -11.81
N GLY A 15 -5.31 -1.66 -11.86
CA GLY A 15 -6.08 -2.65 -12.61
C GLY A 15 -6.43 -2.22 -14.04
N VAL A 16 -6.89 -0.99 -14.26
CA VAL A 16 -7.25 -0.55 -15.62
C VAL A 16 -6.02 -0.05 -16.38
N GLU A 17 -5.22 0.83 -15.78
CA GLU A 17 -4.02 1.38 -16.43
C GLU A 17 -2.80 0.43 -16.39
N ASN A 18 -2.89 -0.67 -15.63
CA ASN A 18 -1.83 -1.66 -15.46
C ASN A 18 -0.49 -1.05 -14.98
N LYS A 19 -0.55 -0.13 -14.01
CA LYS A 19 0.63 0.58 -13.48
C LYS A 19 1.02 0.13 -12.08
N ASN A 20 2.27 -0.32 -11.95
CA ASN A 20 2.91 -0.55 -10.65
C ASN A 20 2.85 0.71 -9.78
N THR A 21 2.23 0.57 -8.61
CA THR A 21 1.94 1.69 -7.71
C THR A 21 2.21 1.29 -6.27
N VAL A 22 2.91 2.16 -5.54
CA VAL A 22 3.11 2.03 -4.10
C VAL A 22 2.14 2.95 -3.38
N PHE A 23 1.41 2.40 -2.41
CA PHE A 23 0.58 3.16 -1.48
C PHE A 23 1.23 3.16 -0.09
N LEU A 24 1.76 4.31 0.31
CA LEU A 24 2.41 4.51 1.60
C LEU A 24 1.42 5.16 2.57
N LEU A 25 1.16 4.50 3.70
CA LEU A 25 0.29 5.01 4.76
C LEU A 25 1.05 5.03 6.10
N ASN A 26 1.15 6.22 6.68
CA ASN A 26 1.80 6.43 7.97
C ASN A 26 0.78 6.38 9.12
N ASP A 27 1.22 5.96 10.31
CA ASP A 27 0.46 5.90 11.55
C ASP A 27 -0.33 7.18 11.83
N GLY A 28 0.28 8.34 11.61
CA GLY A 28 -0.38 9.64 11.82
C GLY A 28 -1.52 9.95 10.85
N GLN A 29 -1.64 9.21 9.75
CA GLN A 29 -2.75 9.32 8.79
C GLN A 29 -3.88 8.32 9.11
N ILE A 30 -3.64 7.35 10.01
CA ILE A 30 -4.61 6.33 10.41
C ILE A 30 -5.53 6.95 11.48
N ASN A 31 -6.45 7.79 11.01
CA ASN A 31 -7.40 8.50 11.88
C ASN A 31 -8.58 7.61 12.31
N ASN A 32 -8.88 6.56 11.54
CA ASN A 32 -9.98 5.64 11.81
C ASN A 32 -9.53 4.20 11.56
N GLU A 33 -9.88 3.30 12.48
CA GLU A 33 -9.63 1.86 12.40
C GLU A 33 -10.24 1.23 11.13
N SER A 34 -11.31 1.81 10.57
CA SER A 34 -11.91 1.33 9.32
C SER A 34 -10.91 1.34 8.14
N PHE A 35 -9.88 2.19 8.18
CA PHE A 35 -8.85 2.23 7.13
C PHE A 35 -8.00 0.96 7.17
N LEU A 36 -7.74 0.45 8.38
CA LEU A 36 -7.00 -0.81 8.56
C LEU A 36 -7.85 -2.02 8.22
N GLU A 37 -9.17 -1.94 8.41
CA GLU A 37 -10.10 -2.96 7.92
C GLU A 37 -10.05 -3.06 6.38
N ASP A 38 -10.12 -1.92 5.69
CA ASP A 38 -9.99 -1.86 4.23
C ASP A 38 -8.63 -2.42 3.77
N VAL A 39 -7.52 -1.99 4.39
CA VAL A 39 -6.18 -2.51 4.08
C VAL A 39 -6.09 -4.02 4.36
N ASN A 40 -6.68 -4.51 5.44
CA ASN A 40 -6.73 -5.94 5.74
C ASN A 40 -7.48 -6.72 4.65
N ASN A 41 -8.57 -6.16 4.11
CA ASN A 41 -9.31 -6.76 3.00
C ASN A 41 -8.46 -6.76 1.71
N ILE A 42 -7.78 -5.65 1.39
CA ILE A 42 -6.85 -5.59 0.24
C ILE A 42 -5.73 -6.64 0.36
N LEU A 43 -5.13 -6.79 1.55
CA LEU A 43 -4.04 -7.75 1.77
C LEU A 43 -4.49 -9.21 1.72
N SER A 44 -5.71 -9.51 2.17
CA SER A 44 -6.24 -10.88 2.20
C SER A 44 -6.84 -11.32 0.87
N SER A 45 -7.85 -10.60 0.38
CA SER A 45 -8.59 -10.94 -0.84
C SER A 45 -8.14 -10.13 -2.06
N GLY A 46 -7.54 -8.96 -1.87
CA GLY A 46 -7.29 -8.01 -2.96
C GLY A 46 -8.52 -7.15 -3.28
N GLU A 47 -9.60 -7.26 -2.51
CA GLU A 47 -10.87 -6.56 -2.75
C GLU A 47 -11.37 -5.90 -1.47
N VAL A 48 -11.88 -4.67 -1.58
CA VAL A 48 -12.61 -3.99 -0.51
C VAL A 48 -14.11 -4.09 -0.79
N PRO A 49 -14.91 -4.66 0.14
CA PRO A 49 -16.35 -4.82 -0.05
C PRO A 49 -17.05 -3.48 -0.29
N ASN A 50 -17.97 -3.44 -1.26
CA ASN A 50 -18.76 -2.25 -1.61
C ASN A 50 -17.91 -1.01 -1.98
N LEU A 51 -16.67 -1.20 -2.43
CA LEU A 51 -15.82 -0.09 -2.87
C LEU A 51 -16.38 0.60 -4.11
N PHE A 52 -16.84 -0.18 -5.10
CA PHE A 52 -17.37 0.33 -6.37
C PHE A 52 -18.88 0.20 -6.45
N ALA A 53 -19.54 1.24 -6.95
CA ALA A 53 -20.92 1.19 -7.37
C ALA A 53 -21.09 0.39 -8.67
N LYS A 54 -22.30 -0.09 -8.94
CA LYS A 54 -22.58 -0.92 -10.13
C LYS A 54 -22.24 -0.21 -11.43
N GLU A 55 -22.43 1.11 -11.48
CA GLU A 55 -22.14 1.96 -12.62
C GLU A 55 -20.62 2.06 -12.87
N GLU A 56 -19.81 2.08 -11.81
CA GLU A 56 -18.34 2.14 -11.90
C GLU A 56 -17.76 0.81 -12.39
N LEU A 57 -18.37 -0.33 -12.03
CA LEU A 57 -17.96 -1.65 -12.49
C LEU A 57 -18.05 -1.78 -14.02
N VAL A 58 -19.06 -1.17 -14.65
CA VAL A 58 -19.19 -1.18 -16.12
C VAL A 58 -17.99 -0.50 -16.77
N ALA A 59 -17.58 0.66 -16.25
CA ALA A 59 -16.43 1.39 -16.76
C ALA A 59 -15.12 0.61 -16.57
N ILE A 60 -14.96 -0.09 -15.45
CA ILE A 60 -13.82 -0.99 -15.20
C ILE A 60 -13.80 -2.10 -16.26
N TYR A 61 -14.90 -2.84 -16.42
CA TYR A 61 -14.99 -3.94 -17.36
C TYR A 61 -14.68 -3.49 -18.80
N ASP A 62 -15.21 -2.37 -19.23
CA ASP A 62 -14.91 -1.82 -20.56
C ASP A 62 -13.43 -1.45 -20.71
N GLY A 63 -12.81 -0.92 -19.65
CA GLY A 63 -11.39 -0.56 -19.63
C GLY A 63 -10.45 -1.76 -19.73
N ILE A 64 -10.78 -2.89 -19.10
CA ILE A 64 -9.92 -4.09 -19.08
C ILE A 64 -10.27 -5.14 -20.14
N ARG A 65 -11.46 -5.06 -20.75
CA ARG A 65 -11.99 -6.12 -21.63
C ARG A 65 -10.98 -6.52 -22.70
N LYS A 66 -10.44 -5.55 -23.44
CA LYS A 66 -9.49 -5.82 -24.53
C LYS A 66 -8.27 -6.61 -24.05
N ASP A 67 -7.72 -6.24 -22.91
CA ASP A 67 -6.55 -6.90 -22.36
C ASP A 67 -6.91 -8.30 -21.83
N ALA A 68 -8.03 -8.43 -21.13
CA ALA A 68 -8.52 -9.68 -20.60
C ALA A 68 -8.70 -10.73 -21.72
N LEU A 69 -9.34 -10.35 -22.84
CA LEU A 69 -9.48 -11.25 -23.99
C LEU A 69 -8.12 -11.60 -24.62
N SER A 70 -7.19 -10.65 -24.68
CA SER A 70 -5.85 -10.89 -25.22
C SER A 70 -5.05 -11.90 -24.38
N GLU A 71 -5.35 -11.97 -23.09
CA GLU A 71 -4.79 -12.92 -22.12
C GLU A 71 -5.63 -14.21 -22.00
N GLY A 72 -6.65 -14.38 -22.86
CA GLY A 72 -7.48 -15.59 -22.92
C GLY A 72 -8.52 -15.73 -21.82
N GLN A 73 -8.83 -14.65 -21.11
CA GLN A 73 -9.87 -14.62 -20.08
C GLN A 73 -11.27 -14.61 -20.70
N GLY A 74 -12.26 -15.04 -19.91
CA GLY A 74 -13.67 -15.01 -20.31
C GLY A 74 -14.24 -13.58 -20.43
N GLU A 75 -15.41 -13.47 -21.06
CA GLU A 75 -16.15 -12.20 -21.18
C GLU A 75 -17.23 -12.01 -20.11
N THR A 76 -17.39 -12.96 -19.19
CA THR A 76 -18.40 -12.84 -18.14
C THR A 76 -17.97 -11.80 -17.11
N PRO A 77 -18.92 -11.08 -16.47
CA PRO A 77 -18.58 -10.11 -15.43
C PRO A 77 -17.67 -10.69 -14.33
N ASP A 78 -17.93 -11.93 -13.92
CA ASP A 78 -17.12 -12.62 -12.90
C ASP A 78 -15.68 -12.86 -13.36
N SER A 79 -15.49 -13.25 -14.62
CA SER A 79 -14.13 -13.47 -15.18
C SER A 79 -13.36 -12.15 -15.35
N LEU A 80 -14.04 -11.09 -15.79
CA LEU A 80 -13.43 -9.76 -15.89
C LEU A 80 -13.10 -9.20 -14.51
N TRP A 81 -13.95 -9.40 -13.51
CA TRP A 81 -13.69 -9.00 -12.14
C TRP A 81 -12.48 -9.74 -11.54
N ALA A 82 -12.43 -11.06 -11.70
CA ALA A 82 -11.30 -11.86 -11.24
C ALA A 82 -9.98 -11.38 -11.87
N PHE A 83 -9.97 -11.14 -13.18
CA PHE A 83 -8.83 -10.60 -13.90
C PHE A 83 -8.40 -9.22 -13.40
N PHE A 84 -9.37 -8.33 -13.17
CA PHE A 84 -9.12 -7.01 -12.62
C PHE A 84 -8.43 -7.09 -11.25
N ILE A 85 -8.96 -7.90 -10.34
CA ILE A 85 -8.42 -8.07 -8.99
C ILE A 85 -7.02 -8.70 -9.03
N GLU A 86 -6.78 -9.70 -9.88
CA GLU A 86 -5.45 -10.28 -10.06
C GLU A 86 -4.43 -9.23 -10.50
N ARG A 87 -4.81 -8.40 -11.48
CA ARG A 87 -3.97 -7.31 -11.97
C ARG A 87 -3.72 -6.23 -10.92
N VAL A 88 -4.74 -5.87 -10.13
CA VAL A 88 -4.57 -4.96 -8.99
C VAL A 88 -3.57 -5.55 -7.99
N ARG A 89 -3.68 -6.83 -7.63
CA ARG A 89 -2.77 -7.51 -6.69
C ARG A 89 -1.33 -7.57 -7.22
N ALA A 90 -1.15 -7.66 -8.53
CA ALA A 90 0.18 -7.68 -9.14
C ALA A 90 0.86 -6.29 -9.09
N ASN A 91 0.09 -5.22 -9.20
CA ASN A 91 0.60 -3.86 -9.37
C ASN A 91 0.56 -2.99 -8.11
N LEU A 92 -0.33 -3.29 -7.15
CA LEU A 92 -0.52 -2.50 -5.94
C LEU A 92 0.36 -3.04 -4.79
N HIS A 93 1.28 -2.21 -4.33
CA HIS A 93 2.12 -2.49 -3.17
C HIS A 93 1.79 -1.55 -2.02
N ILE A 94 1.41 -2.10 -0.86
CA ILE A 94 1.06 -1.31 0.32
C ILE A 94 2.25 -1.29 1.28
N ILE A 95 2.64 -0.10 1.73
CA ILE A 95 3.65 0.11 2.78
C ILE A 95 2.98 0.81 3.95
N LEU A 96 3.07 0.20 5.13
CA LEU A 96 2.55 0.75 6.38
C LEU A 96 3.72 1.12 7.28
N THR A 97 3.76 2.37 7.75
CA THR A 97 4.73 2.78 8.77
C THR A 97 4.01 2.99 10.10
N MET A 98 4.30 2.16 11.09
CA MET A 98 3.68 2.22 12.40
C MET A 98 4.74 2.34 13.50
N SER A 99 4.41 3.08 14.56
CA SER A 99 5.29 3.14 15.72
C SER A 99 5.20 1.85 16.54
N PRO A 100 6.33 1.24 16.93
CA PRO A 100 6.34 0.12 17.87
C PRO A 100 6.05 0.54 19.32
N ILE A 101 5.95 1.85 19.58
CA ILE A 101 5.79 2.40 20.92
C ILE A 101 4.34 2.27 21.37
N GLY A 102 4.12 1.66 22.53
CA GLY A 102 2.81 1.48 23.14
C GLY A 102 2.08 0.21 22.69
N GLU A 103 0.78 0.12 22.98
CA GLU A 103 -0.02 -1.08 22.72
C GLU A 103 -0.77 -1.06 21.38
N ALA A 104 -0.83 0.10 20.71
CA ALA A 104 -1.63 0.30 19.50
C ALA A 104 -1.24 -0.68 18.38
N LEU A 105 0.06 -0.81 18.07
CA LEU A 105 0.54 -1.75 17.06
C LEU A 105 0.12 -3.20 17.37
N ARG A 106 0.29 -3.61 18.63
CA ARG A 106 -0.07 -4.95 19.08
C ARG A 106 -1.58 -5.22 18.98
N ASN A 107 -2.39 -4.21 19.30
CA ASN A 107 -3.85 -4.33 19.21
C ASN A 107 -4.30 -4.40 17.75
N ARG A 108 -3.72 -3.58 16.86
CA ARG A 108 -3.98 -3.63 15.42
C ARG A 108 -3.61 -4.98 14.80
N PHE A 109 -2.46 -5.56 15.16
CA PHE A 109 -2.10 -6.90 14.68
C PHE A 109 -3.07 -8.01 15.11
N ARG A 110 -3.72 -7.85 16.27
CA ARG A 110 -4.76 -8.81 16.71
C ARG A 110 -6.07 -8.63 15.99
N MET A 111 -6.45 -7.38 15.70
CA MET A 111 -7.69 -7.06 14.99
C MET A 111 -7.57 -7.37 13.49
N PHE A 112 -6.40 -7.16 12.90
CA PHE A 112 -6.14 -7.27 11.47
C PHE A 112 -4.99 -8.24 11.19
N PRO A 113 -5.24 -9.57 11.22
CA PRO A 113 -4.19 -10.58 11.09
C PRO A 113 -3.48 -10.55 9.73
N SER A 114 -4.10 -10.02 8.68
CA SER A 114 -3.48 -9.92 7.35
C SER A 114 -2.30 -8.95 7.34
N LEU A 115 -2.26 -7.99 8.28
CA LEU A 115 -1.10 -7.12 8.46
C LEU A 115 0.16 -7.91 8.81
N VAL A 116 0.04 -9.06 9.48
CA VAL A 116 1.19 -9.91 9.83
C VAL A 116 1.36 -11.05 8.83
N ASN A 117 0.26 -11.65 8.38
CA ASN A 117 0.31 -12.85 7.54
C ASN A 117 0.60 -12.56 6.07
N CYS A 118 0.28 -11.36 5.58
CA CYS A 118 0.35 -11.00 4.16
C CYS A 118 1.35 -9.87 3.88
N THR A 119 2.13 -9.44 4.87
CA THR A 119 3.15 -8.39 4.70
C THR A 119 4.52 -8.86 5.17
N HIS A 120 5.55 -8.10 4.80
CA HIS A 120 6.89 -8.25 5.35
C HIS A 120 7.12 -7.17 6.40
N ILE A 121 7.45 -7.58 7.63
CA ILE A 121 7.69 -6.65 8.74
C ILE A 121 9.18 -6.32 8.81
N ASP A 122 9.52 -5.06 8.56
CA ASP A 122 10.87 -4.53 8.74
C ASP A 122 10.93 -3.68 10.01
N TRP A 123 11.84 -4.03 10.93
CA TRP A 123 11.96 -3.39 12.24
C TRP A 123 13.09 -2.34 12.23
N PHE A 124 12.69 -1.08 12.37
CA PHE A 124 13.62 0.05 12.47
C PHE A 124 14.07 0.23 13.93
N ASN A 125 15.21 -0.37 14.26
CA ASN A 125 15.83 -0.22 15.57
C ASN A 125 16.55 1.12 15.71
N THR A 126 16.94 1.44 16.95
CA THR A 126 17.83 2.57 17.21
C THR A 126 19.12 2.43 16.39
N TRP A 127 19.52 3.54 15.77
CA TRP A 127 20.71 3.54 14.96
C TRP A 127 21.95 3.27 15.82
N PRO A 128 22.87 2.39 15.37
CA PRO A 128 24.12 2.17 16.08
C PRO A 128 24.94 3.47 16.10
N MET A 129 25.76 3.63 17.13
CA MET A 129 26.61 4.83 17.29
C MET A 129 27.47 5.13 16.06
N GLU A 130 27.94 4.10 15.35
CA GLU A 130 28.70 4.30 14.11
C GLU A 130 27.84 4.90 12.99
N ALA A 131 26.60 4.44 12.80
CA ALA A 131 25.70 5.03 11.81
C ALA A 131 25.37 6.48 12.14
N LEU A 132 25.10 6.78 13.42
CA LEU A 132 24.91 8.15 13.89
C LEU A 132 26.15 9.02 13.63
N ARG A 133 27.35 8.50 13.89
CA ARG A 133 28.61 9.20 13.62
C ARG A 133 28.79 9.47 12.12
N GLN A 134 28.52 8.49 11.26
CA GLN A 134 28.64 8.66 9.80
C GLN A 134 27.66 9.71 9.27
N VAL A 135 26.41 9.69 9.74
CA VAL A 135 25.43 10.70 9.33
C VAL A 135 25.79 12.09 9.85
N ALA A 136 26.26 12.21 11.09
CA ALA A 136 26.77 13.47 11.62
C ALA A 136 27.99 13.99 10.83
N LEU A 137 28.96 13.12 10.52
CA LEU A 137 30.13 13.49 9.72
C LEU A 137 29.74 13.95 8.32
N LYS A 138 28.82 13.23 7.66
CA LYS A 138 28.31 13.61 6.33
C LYS A 138 27.57 14.95 6.38
N TYR A 139 26.74 15.17 7.41
CA TYR A 139 26.02 16.43 7.58
C TYR A 139 26.96 17.61 7.82
N LEU A 140 27.99 17.43 8.65
CA LEU A 140 29.01 18.45 8.93
C LEU A 140 29.88 18.75 7.71
N SER A 141 30.26 17.73 6.92
CA SER A 141 31.03 17.95 5.69
C SER A 141 30.23 18.75 4.67
N ASP A 142 28.93 18.49 4.55
CA ASP A 142 28.05 19.20 3.62
C ASP A 142 27.75 20.63 4.10
N SER A 143 27.86 20.89 5.40
CA SER A 143 27.67 22.21 6.02
C SER A 143 28.92 23.10 5.97
N GLY A 144 30.02 22.66 5.35
CA GLY A 144 31.23 23.47 5.16
C GLY A 144 32.06 23.70 6.43
N PHE A 145 31.87 22.90 7.47
CA PHE A 145 32.77 22.90 8.62
C PHE A 145 34.10 22.25 8.22
N GLU A 146 35.04 23.05 7.72
CA GLU A 146 36.42 22.63 7.58
C GLU A 146 37.00 22.34 8.96
N LYS A 147 37.69 21.19 9.08
CA LYS A 147 38.48 20.87 10.27
C LYS A 147 39.44 22.04 10.48
N GLY A 148 39.31 22.75 11.60
CA GLY A 148 40.37 23.62 12.06
C GLY A 148 41.64 22.80 12.21
N ASP A 149 42.64 23.12 11.39
CA ASP A 149 43.97 22.54 11.46
C ASP A 149 44.53 22.73 12.88
N GLN A 150 45.02 21.63 13.48
CA GLN A 150 45.85 21.66 14.69
C GLN A 150 47.28 22.03 14.32
#